data_AF-A0A0F9BL61-F1
#
_entry.id   AF-A0A0F9BL61-F1
#
_cell.length_a   1.000
_cell.length_b   1.000
_cell.length_c   1.000
_cell.angle_alpha   90.00
_cell.angle_beta   90.00
_cell.angle_gamma   90.00
#
_symmetry.space_group_name_H-M   'P 1'
#
loop_
_entity.id
_entity.type
_entity.pdbx_description
1 polymer ?
#
loop_
_entity_poly.entity_id
_entity_poly.type
_entity_poly.pdbx_seq_one_letter_code
_entity_poly.pdbx_strand_id
1 'polypeptide(L)'
;MRTNLILVGIGATTFLSRVLGQWSEVFVNGSVIFRGQDSWYHMRLVQVLIHNYPNYLHNDFFVNPMGQPPVGYPPLLTYLI
;
A
#
# COMPACT_ATOMS: atom_id res chain seq x y z
N MET A 1 29.89 17.18 2.52
CA MET A 1 29.45 17.04 1.12
C MET A 1 29.58 15.62 0.57
N ARG A 2 30.73 14.91 0.70
CA ARG A 2 30.88 13.52 0.18
C ARG A 2 29.89 12.50 0.76
N THR A 3 29.61 12.52 2.07
CA THR A 3 28.67 11.58 2.71
C THR A 3 27.25 11.72 2.18
N ASN A 4 26.79 12.95 1.94
CA ASN A 4 25.45 13.20 1.40
C ASN A 4 25.30 12.65 -0.02
N LEU A 5 26.34 12.78 -0.85
CA LEU A 5 26.34 12.22 -2.21
C LEU A 5 26.29 10.68 -2.18
N ILE A 6 26.97 10.05 -1.23
CA ILE A 6 26.92 8.59 -1.04
C ILE A 6 25.52 8.15 -0.63
N LEU A 7 24.90 8.83 0.35
CA LEU A 7 23.53 8.50 0.80
C LEU A 7 22.51 8.67 -0.32
N VAL A 8 22.63 9.74 -1.11
CA VAL A 8 21.79 9.95 -2.30
C VAL A 8 22.01 8.83 -3.32
N GLY A 9 23.26 8.43 -3.57
CA GLY A 9 23.57 7.31 -4.46
C GLY A 9 22.93 6.00 -4.00
N ILE A 10 23.01 5.68 -2.71
CA ILE A 10 22.39 4.47 -2.12
C ILE A 10 20.86 4.55 -2.21
N GLY A 11 20.27 5.70 -1.87
CA GLY A 11 18.82 5.90 -1.95
C GLY A 11 18.30 5.74 -3.38
N ALA A 12 18.96 6.38 -4.34
CA ALA A 12 18.58 6.34 -5.75
C ALA A 12 18.68 4.91 -6.31
N THR A 13 19.79 4.21 -6.06
CA THR A 13 19.99 2.83 -6.56
C THR A 13 18.99 1.86 -5.93
N THR A 14 18.72 1.97 -4.62
CA THR A 14 17.72 1.15 -3.93
C THR A 14 16.32 1.40 -4.50
N PHE A 15 15.94 2.65 -4.70
CA PHE A 15 14.66 3.02 -5.29
C PHE A 15 14.52 2.45 -6.72
N LEU A 16 15.51 2.70 -7.58
CA LEU A 16 15.47 2.27 -8.98
C LEU A 16 15.42 0.74 -9.12
N SER A 17 16.17 0.00 -8.31
CA SER A 17 16.14 -1.47 -8.36
C SER A 17 14.78 -2.06 -8.00
N ARG A 18 14.04 -1.44 -7.06
CA ARG A 18 12.70 -1.87 -6.65
C ARG A 18 11.62 -1.47 -7.65
N VAL A 19 11.75 -0.30 -8.28
CA VAL A 19 10.74 0.23 -9.21
C VAL A 19 10.90 -0.37 -10.60
N LEU A 20 12.11 -0.29 -11.19
CA LEU A 20 12.33 -0.72 -12.58
C LEU A 20 12.15 -2.22 -12.73
N GLY A 21 12.58 -3.02 -11.75
CA GLY A 21 12.46 -4.48 -11.78
C GLY A 21 11.03 -5.00 -11.66
N GLN A 22 10.05 -4.16 -11.31
CA GLN A 22 8.65 -4.56 -11.14
C GLN A 22 7.69 -3.77 -12.03
N TRP A 23 8.20 -2.80 -12.80
CA TRP A 23 7.39 -1.84 -13.54
C TRP A 23 6.36 -2.52 -14.47
N SER A 24 6.82 -3.45 -15.30
CA SER A 24 5.97 -4.18 -16.25
C SER A 24 5.03 -5.20 -15.58
N GLU A 25 5.26 -5.55 -14.31
CA GLU A 25 4.40 -6.45 -13.56
C GLU A 25 3.28 -5.71 -12.81
N VAL A 26 3.52 -4.44 -12.46
CA VAL A 26 2.55 -3.58 -11.78
C VAL A 26 1.71 -2.79 -12.78
N PHE A 27 2.31 -2.26 -13.84
CA PHE A 27 1.61 -1.47 -14.86
C PHE A 27 1.35 -2.34 -16.09
N VAL A 28 0.17 -2.94 -16.15
CA VAL A 28 -0.21 -3.91 -17.19
C VAL A 28 -1.47 -3.42 -17.90
N ASN A 29 -1.38 -3.23 -19.22
CA ASN A 29 -2.51 -2.88 -20.09
C ASN A 29 -3.34 -1.67 -19.60
N GLY A 30 -2.68 -0.64 -19.07
CA GLY A 30 -3.34 0.58 -18.55
C GLY A 30 -3.91 0.44 -17.13
N SER A 31 -3.80 -0.75 -16.52
CA SER A 31 -4.21 -1.01 -15.14
C SER A 31 -3.01 -1.04 -14.20
N VAL A 32 -3.26 -0.71 -12.94
CA VAL A 32 -2.31 -0.90 -11.84
C VAL A 32 -2.69 -2.17 -11.09
N ILE A 33 -1.80 -3.18 -11.15
CA ILE A 33 -2.00 -4.48 -10.52
C ILE A 33 -1.13 -4.55 -9.28
N PHE A 34 -1.76 -4.52 -8.10
CA PHE A 34 -1.04 -4.73 -6.86
C PHE A 34 -0.59 -6.18 -6.72
N ARG A 35 0.61 -6.34 -6.13
CA ARG A 35 1.23 -7.65 -5.89
C ARG A 35 0.78 -8.19 -4.54
N GLY A 36 0.42 -9.48 -4.50
CA GLY A 36 -0.10 -10.15 -3.30
C GLY A 36 -1.53 -9.73 -2.96
N GLN A 37 -2.19 -10.51 -2.07
CA GLN A 37 -3.59 -10.28 -1.70
C GLN A 37 -3.73 -9.11 -0.72
N ASP A 38 -2.84 -9.02 0.26
CA ASP A 38 -2.85 -8.00 1.33
C ASP A 38 -2.82 -6.57 0.78
N SER A 39 -2.09 -6.33 -0.31
CA SER A 39 -2.01 -5.02 -0.96
C SER A 39 -3.38 -4.54 -1.49
N TRP A 40 -4.19 -5.46 -2.02
CA TRP A 40 -5.56 -5.14 -2.45
C TRP A 40 -6.46 -4.82 -1.26
N TYR A 41 -6.27 -5.53 -0.14
CA TYR A 41 -7.01 -5.25 1.07
C TYR A 41 -6.67 -3.86 1.64
N HIS A 42 -5.40 -3.47 1.65
CA HIS A 42 -4.98 -2.12 2.01
C HIS A 42 -5.59 -1.05 1.10
N MET A 43 -5.59 -1.26 -0.22
CA MET A 43 -6.25 -0.34 -1.16
C MET A 43 -7.74 -0.15 -0.78
N ARG A 44 -8.43 -1.24 -0.43
CA ARG A 44 -9.85 -1.17 -0.01
C ARG A 44 -10.02 -0.43 1.31
N LEU A 45 -9.14 -0.64 2.29
CA LEU A 45 -9.17 0.09 3.56
C LEU A 45 -8.97 1.59 3.34
N VAL A 46 -8.05 1.99 2.45
CA VAL A 46 -7.83 3.38 2.06
C VAL A 46 -9.06 3.96 1.40
N GLN A 47 -9.70 3.25 0.47
CA GLN A 47 -10.94 3.70 -0.16
C GLN A 47 -12.07 3.93 0.85
N VAL A 48 -12.23 3.01 1.81
CA VAL A 48 -13.20 3.15 2.90
C VAL A 48 -12.85 4.35 3.78
N LEU A 49 -11.58 4.53 4.13
CA LEU A 49 -11.12 5.67 4.92
C LEU A 49 -11.36 6.99 4.19
N ILE A 50 -11.03 7.11 2.90
CA ILE A 50 -11.27 8.33 2.10
C ILE A 50 -12.76 8.71 2.13
N HIS A 51 -13.65 7.72 2.03
CA HIS A 51 -15.09 7.97 2.07
C HIS A 51 -15.60 8.38 3.46
N ASN A 52 -14.95 7.93 4.53
CA ASN A 52 -15.40 8.11 5.91
C ASN A 52 -14.46 8.97 6.77
N TYR A 53 -13.52 9.68 6.13
CA TYR A 53 -12.42 10.36 6.81
C TYR A 53 -12.97 11.33 7.87
N PRO A 54 -12.42 11.34 9.10
CA PRO A 54 -11.17 10.69 9.53
C PRO A 54 -11.34 9.28 10.12
N ASN A 55 -12.51 8.64 10.01
CA ASN A 55 -12.80 7.42 10.75
C ASN A 55 -12.26 6.16 10.05
N TYR A 56 -11.37 5.44 10.73
CA TYR A 56 -10.85 4.14 10.27
C TYR A 56 -11.87 3.01 10.50
N LEU A 57 -11.92 2.06 9.56
CA LEU A 57 -12.74 0.85 9.69
C LEU A 57 -12.11 -0.10 10.72
N HIS A 58 -12.83 -0.39 11.81
CA HIS A 58 -12.33 -1.27 12.86
C HIS A 58 -12.76 -2.73 12.69
N ASN A 59 -14.00 -2.96 12.24
CA ASN A 59 -14.55 -4.28 12.00
C ASN A 59 -15.09 -4.36 10.58
N ASP A 60 -14.93 -5.51 9.93
CA ASP A 60 -15.12 -5.61 8.49
C ASP A 60 -16.02 -6.79 8.07
N PHE A 61 -17.27 -6.46 7.75
CA PHE A 61 -18.22 -7.41 7.18
C PHE A 61 -17.88 -7.89 5.78
N PHE A 62 -17.12 -7.11 5.00
CA PHE A 62 -16.90 -7.40 3.59
C PHE A 62 -16.06 -8.67 3.40
N VAL A 63 -15.10 -8.93 4.29
CA VAL A 63 -14.22 -10.10 4.21
C VAL A 63 -14.87 -11.38 4.73
N ASN A 64 -15.87 -11.27 5.61
CA ASN A 64 -16.60 -12.41 6.11
C ASN A 64 -18.05 -12.01 6.39
N PRO A 65 -18.99 -12.28 5.47
CA PRO A 65 -20.39 -11.88 5.64
C PRO A 65 -21.09 -12.54 6.83
N MET A 66 -20.55 -13.66 7.34
CA MET A 66 -21.08 -14.38 8.51
C MET A 66 -20.58 -13.80 9.84
N GLY A 67 -19.71 -12.79 9.81
CA GLY A 67 -19.14 -12.15 11.00
C GLY A 67 -18.67 -10.72 10.78
N GLN A 68 -18.10 -10.11 11.82
CA GLN A 68 -17.45 -8.80 11.74
C GLN A 68 -16.05 -8.92 12.32
N PRO A 69 -15.13 -9.65 11.66
CA PRO A 69 -13.77 -9.76 12.17
C PRO A 69 -13.16 -8.37 12.31
N PRO A 70 -12.37 -8.14 13.37
CA PRO A 70 -11.58 -6.92 13.47
C PRO A 70 -10.61 -6.86 12.28
N VAL A 71 -10.37 -5.65 11.77
CA VAL A 71 -9.38 -5.43 10.72
C VAL A 71 -8.00 -5.81 11.27
N GLY A 72 -7.34 -6.77 10.61
CA GLY A 72 -6.07 -7.34 11.07
C GLY A 72 -4.85 -6.42 10.97
N TYR A 73 -5.03 -5.19 10.49
CA TYR A 73 -3.96 -4.22 10.26
C TYR A 73 -4.13 -2.96 11.10
N PRO A 74 -3.05 -2.45 11.72
CA PRO A 74 -3.05 -1.15 12.37
C PRO A 74 -3.34 -0.01 11.38
N PRO A 75 -3.88 1.13 11.86
CA PRO A 75 -4.39 2.18 10.98
C PRO A 75 -3.30 3.02 10.30
N LEU A 76 -2.07 3.04 10.81
CA LEU A 76 -1.02 3.95 10.36
C LEU A 76 -0.78 3.87 8.84
N LEU A 77 -0.66 2.66 8.30
CA LEU A 77 -0.42 2.49 6.87
C LEU A 77 -1.59 3.05 6.06
N THR A 78 -2.82 2.74 6.44
CA THR A 78 -4.04 3.23 5.78
C THR A 78 -4.18 4.75 5.80
N TYR A 79 -3.68 5.43 6.84
CA TYR A 79 -3.65 6.90 6.87
C TYR A 79 -2.51 7.50 6.03
N LEU A 80 -1.46 6.73 5.73
CA LEU A 80 -0.25 7.22 5.07
C LEU A 80 -0.31 7.08 3.53
N ILE A 81 -0.90 5.99 3.03
CA ILE A 81 -1.01 5.68 1.60
C ILE A 81 -2.38 6.05 1.03
#